data_AF-S2XDU0-F1
#
_entry.id   AF-S2XDU0-F1
#
_cell.length_a   1.000
_cell.length_b   1.000
_cell.length_c   1.000
_cell.angle_alpha   90.00
_cell.angle_beta   90.00
_cell.angle_gamma   90.00
#
_symmetry.space_group_name_H-M   'P 1'
#
loop_
_entity.id
_entity.type
_entity.pdbx_description
1 polymer ?
#
loop_
_entity_poly.entity_id
_entity_poly.type
_entity_poly.pdbx_seq_one_letter_code
_entity_poly.pdbx_strand_id
1 'polypeptide(L)'
;MKQALKVIINCLSALFIMTLINGFAPLIGIIPFIGMEDLGYTLSHLLILILTFLFVYCCITKGIRTNLSDYRITKPYLKREWFFLGIIALIIMYSGFFIITNGVWRSCNISNIPIFITVIIITSLSTSIAEELFFRGLLLGYIERRINIYWGLIISSALFSVVHIMNGNFDLQNIIQISIGIFIAGLCYGLLTIYYKTIWSSIVIHFLFDITQLFDITTKQSNQSVMEYVYSNSNQLITGGQYGSTVSIITISSFIVIALYIIYKMNKLYKTTTHNR
;
A
#
# COMPACT_ATOMS: atom_id res chain seq x y z
N MET A 1 29.66 -11.65 1.41
CA MET A 1 29.54 -10.78 0.21
C MET A 1 28.74 -11.42 -0.93
N LYS A 2 29.12 -12.60 -1.47
CA LYS A 2 28.41 -13.25 -2.60
C LYS A 2 26.91 -13.52 -2.35
N GLN A 3 26.53 -13.93 -1.13
CA GLN A 3 25.12 -14.21 -0.79
C GLN A 3 24.27 -12.94 -0.71
N ALA A 4 24.76 -11.87 -0.07
CA ALA A 4 24.05 -10.59 0.01
C ALA A 4 23.85 -9.99 -1.39
N LEU A 5 24.87 -10.03 -2.25
CA LEU A 5 24.78 -9.57 -3.63
C LEU A 5 23.69 -10.36 -4.41
N LYS A 6 23.63 -11.69 -4.23
CA LYS A 6 22.59 -12.52 -4.86
C LYS A 6 21.17 -12.15 -4.39
N VAL A 7 20.98 -11.85 -3.10
CA VAL A 7 19.68 -11.41 -2.57
C VAL A 7 19.27 -10.09 -3.22
N ILE A 8 20.19 -9.12 -3.27
CA ILE A 8 19.94 -7.81 -3.89
C ILE A 8 19.56 -7.96 -5.36
N ILE A 9 20.35 -8.71 -6.14
CA ILE A 9 20.07 -8.95 -7.56
C ILE A 9 18.67 -9.55 -7.75
N ASN A 10 18.31 -10.58 -6.97
CA ASN A 10 17.00 -11.20 -7.11
C ASN A 10 15.84 -10.27 -6.73
N CYS A 11 16.01 -9.42 -5.71
CA CYS A 11 15.00 -8.42 -5.35
C CYS A 11 14.85 -7.37 -6.45
N LEU A 12 15.95 -6.88 -7.01
CA LEU A 12 15.93 -5.91 -8.11
C LEU A 12 15.34 -6.50 -9.39
N SER A 13 15.65 -7.76 -9.72
CA SER A 13 15.04 -8.46 -10.86
C SER A 13 13.54 -8.65 -10.67
N ALA A 14 13.09 -9.03 -9.47
CA ALA A 14 11.66 -9.13 -9.16
C ALA A 14 10.97 -7.77 -9.27
N LEU A 15 11.61 -6.70 -8.78
CA LEU A 15 11.09 -5.33 -8.86
C LEU A 15 10.97 -4.88 -10.32
N PHE A 16 11.99 -5.14 -11.14
CA PHE A 16 11.95 -4.85 -12.56
C PHE A 16 10.79 -5.53 -13.26
N ILE A 17 10.55 -6.82 -13.00
CA ILE A 17 9.38 -7.53 -13.56
C ILE A 17 8.07 -6.91 -13.09
N MET A 18 7.95 -6.55 -11.81
CA MET A 18 6.76 -5.86 -11.29
C MET A 18 6.54 -4.51 -11.97
N THR A 19 7.59 -3.72 -12.21
CA THR A 19 7.52 -2.48 -12.98
C THR A 19 7.07 -2.73 -14.42
N LEU A 20 7.54 -3.80 -15.08
CA LEU A 20 7.07 -4.17 -16.42
C LEU A 20 5.58 -4.55 -16.41
N ILE A 21 5.12 -5.31 -15.41
CA ILE A 21 3.68 -5.66 -15.27
C ILE A 21 2.85 -4.38 -15.18
N ASN A 22 3.24 -3.44 -14.31
CA ASN A 22 2.53 -2.17 -14.13
C ASN A 22 2.63 -1.24 -15.34
N GLY A 23 3.75 -1.27 -16.08
CA GLY A 23 3.95 -0.45 -17.28
C GLY A 23 3.21 -0.98 -18.51
N PHE A 24 3.10 -2.31 -18.67
CA PHE A 24 2.47 -2.91 -19.85
C PHE A 24 0.98 -3.20 -19.68
N ALA A 25 0.49 -3.48 -18.47
CA ALA A 25 -0.94 -3.79 -18.28
C ALA A 25 -1.90 -2.66 -18.72
N PRO A 26 -1.59 -1.36 -18.54
CA PRO A 26 -2.42 -0.28 -19.06
C PRO A 26 -2.58 -0.26 -20.59
N LEU A 27 -1.68 -0.90 -21.34
CA LEU A 27 -1.77 -0.96 -22.82
C LEU A 27 -3.01 -1.72 -23.31
N ILE A 28 -3.69 -2.48 -22.43
CA ILE A 28 -4.98 -3.10 -22.77
C ILE A 28 -6.03 -2.06 -23.20
N GLY A 29 -5.93 -0.82 -22.70
CA GLY A 29 -6.84 0.27 -23.08
C GLY A 29 -6.63 0.82 -24.49
N ILE A 30 -5.53 0.45 -25.17
CA ILE A 30 -5.31 0.80 -26.59
C ILE A 30 -6.24 -0.01 -27.51
N ILE A 31 -6.79 -1.13 -27.04
CA ILE A 31 -7.74 -1.94 -27.80
C ILE A 31 -9.03 -1.11 -28.03
N PRO A 32 -9.45 -0.88 -29.30
CA PRO A 32 -10.53 0.07 -29.61
C PRO A 32 -11.86 -0.18 -28.89
N PHE A 33 -12.21 -1.44 -28.62
CA PHE A 33 -13.45 -1.80 -27.92
C PHE A 33 -13.36 -1.67 -26.38
N ILE A 34 -12.17 -1.50 -25.83
CA ILE A 34 -11.93 -1.33 -24.39
C ILE A 34 -11.80 0.15 -24.05
N GLY A 35 -10.97 0.87 -24.80
CA GLY A 35 -10.68 2.29 -24.57
C GLY A 35 -9.87 2.56 -23.30
N MET A 36 -9.47 3.82 -23.10
CA MET A 36 -8.67 4.28 -21.94
C MET A 36 -9.54 4.84 -20.79
N GLU A 37 -10.85 4.65 -20.85
CA GLU A 37 -11.82 5.12 -19.85
C GLU A 37 -11.96 4.12 -18.70
N ASP A 38 -13.05 4.21 -17.93
CA ASP A 38 -13.33 3.39 -16.74
C ASP A 38 -13.13 1.88 -16.98
N LEU A 39 -13.56 1.36 -18.13
CA LEU A 39 -13.42 -0.05 -18.48
C LEU A 39 -11.94 -0.45 -18.64
N GLY A 40 -11.17 0.29 -19.43
CA GLY A 40 -9.75 0.01 -19.64
C GLY A 40 -8.94 0.15 -18.36
N TYR A 41 -9.23 1.19 -17.57
CA TYR A 41 -8.59 1.39 -16.26
C TYR A 41 -8.86 0.23 -15.31
N THR A 42 -10.12 -0.20 -15.20
CA THR A 42 -10.52 -1.36 -14.37
C THR A 42 -9.85 -2.65 -14.85
N LEU A 43 -9.88 -2.92 -16.15
CA LEU A 43 -9.28 -4.13 -16.73
C LEU A 43 -7.76 -4.16 -16.55
N SER A 44 -7.08 -3.01 -16.65
CA SER A 44 -5.64 -2.93 -16.39
C SER A 44 -5.28 -3.33 -14.96
N HIS A 45 -6.05 -2.90 -13.95
CA HIS A 45 -5.81 -3.23 -12.55
C HIS A 45 -6.07 -4.70 -12.24
N LEU A 46 -7.13 -5.27 -12.84
CA LEU A 46 -7.39 -6.70 -12.76
C LEU A 46 -6.27 -7.51 -13.43
N LEU A 47 -5.77 -7.05 -14.57
CA LEU A 47 -4.64 -7.68 -15.25
C LEU A 47 -3.36 -7.61 -14.41
N ILE A 48 -3.05 -6.46 -13.80
CA ILE A 48 -1.92 -6.30 -12.86
C ILE A 48 -2.05 -7.33 -11.73
N LEU A 49 -3.22 -7.43 -11.09
CA LEU A 49 -3.47 -8.39 -10.02
C LEU A 49 -3.21 -9.84 -10.48
N ILE A 50 -3.76 -10.25 -11.62
CA ILE A 50 -3.61 -11.60 -12.16
C ILE A 50 -2.13 -11.88 -12.47
N LEU A 51 -1.46 -10.99 -13.19
CA LEU A 51 -0.05 -11.17 -13.58
C LEU A 51 0.87 -11.18 -12.36
N THR A 52 0.63 -10.31 -11.38
CA THR A 52 1.39 -10.28 -10.13
C THR A 52 1.18 -11.56 -9.32
N PHE A 53 -0.05 -12.05 -9.21
CA PHE A 53 -0.31 -13.33 -8.55
C PHE A 53 0.41 -14.49 -9.25
N LEU A 54 0.31 -14.59 -10.58
CA LEU A 54 0.99 -15.63 -11.36
C LEU A 54 2.51 -15.54 -11.21
N PHE A 55 3.07 -14.33 -11.25
CA PHE A 55 4.49 -14.09 -11.05
C PHE A 55 4.95 -14.53 -9.66
N VAL A 56 4.29 -14.04 -8.60
CA VAL A 56 4.60 -14.40 -7.20
C VAL A 56 4.44 -15.90 -6.98
N TYR A 57 3.38 -16.52 -7.51
CA TYR A 57 3.15 -17.95 -7.45
C TYR A 57 4.29 -18.73 -8.09
N CYS A 58 4.69 -18.37 -9.31
CA CYS A 58 5.81 -19.00 -10.01
C CYS A 58 7.13 -18.83 -9.26
N CYS A 59 7.44 -17.63 -8.76
CA CYS A 59 8.63 -17.37 -7.97
C CYS A 59 8.70 -18.27 -6.73
N ILE A 60 7.61 -18.39 -5.97
CA ILE A 60 7.58 -19.15 -4.72
C ILE A 60 7.54 -20.66 -4.95
N THR A 61 6.65 -21.13 -5.81
CA THR A 61 6.36 -22.57 -5.96
C THR A 61 7.27 -23.25 -6.98
N LYS A 62 7.68 -22.57 -8.05
CA LYS A 62 8.55 -23.14 -9.09
C LYS A 62 10.01 -22.72 -8.92
N GLY A 63 10.24 -21.44 -8.63
CA GLY A 63 11.59 -20.89 -8.43
C GLY A 63 12.21 -21.34 -7.11
N ILE A 64 11.58 -20.99 -5.99
CA ILE A 64 12.08 -21.26 -4.64
C ILE A 64 11.67 -22.66 -4.15
N ARG A 65 10.61 -23.24 -4.73
CA ARG A 65 10.08 -24.58 -4.43
C ARG A 65 9.58 -24.73 -3.00
N THR A 66 8.77 -23.78 -2.57
CA THR A 66 8.14 -23.74 -1.25
C THR A 66 6.66 -23.39 -1.36
N ASN A 67 5.93 -23.44 -0.24
CA ASN A 67 4.51 -23.14 -0.22
C ASN A 67 4.24 -21.63 -0.20
N LEU A 68 3.02 -21.21 -0.53
CA LEU A 68 2.61 -19.80 -0.39
C LEU A 68 2.44 -19.38 1.08
N SER A 69 1.94 -20.29 1.92
CA SER A 69 1.71 -20.05 3.36
C SER A 69 2.97 -19.66 4.13
N ASP A 70 4.09 -20.18 3.66
CA ASP A 70 5.45 -19.92 4.11
C ASP A 70 5.89 -18.46 3.91
N TYR A 71 5.28 -17.76 2.96
CA TYR A 71 5.42 -16.32 2.71
C TYR A 71 4.23 -15.54 3.27
N ARG A 72 3.44 -16.14 4.17
CA ARG A 72 2.22 -15.56 4.76
C ARG A 72 1.13 -15.25 3.72
N ILE A 73 1.24 -15.82 2.52
CA ILE A 73 0.19 -15.79 1.49
C ILE A 73 -0.78 -16.93 1.81
N THR A 74 -1.78 -16.62 2.64
CA THR A 74 -2.80 -17.58 3.10
C THR A 74 -4.04 -17.55 2.23
N LYS A 75 -4.93 -18.53 2.38
CA LYS A 75 -6.30 -18.44 1.85
C LYS A 75 -6.97 -17.14 2.34
N PRO A 76 -7.86 -16.52 1.55
CA PRO A 76 -8.59 -15.33 1.95
C PRO A 76 -9.41 -15.55 3.21
N TYR A 77 -9.21 -14.69 4.21
CA TYR A 77 -10.10 -14.56 5.35
C TYR A 77 -9.96 -13.16 5.92
N LEU A 78 -10.98 -12.73 6.66
CA LEU A 78 -11.07 -11.39 7.23
C LEU A 78 -11.27 -11.47 8.74
N LYS A 79 -10.65 -10.55 9.49
CA LYS A 79 -10.89 -10.40 10.92
C LYS A 79 -11.39 -9.01 11.23
N ARG A 80 -12.37 -8.92 12.14
CA ARG A 80 -12.95 -7.64 12.60
C ARG A 80 -11.90 -6.67 13.13
N GLU A 81 -10.89 -7.19 13.84
CA GLU A 81 -9.80 -6.37 14.39
C GLU A 81 -9.08 -5.53 13.33
N TRP A 82 -8.89 -6.05 12.11
CA TRP A 82 -8.17 -5.31 11.06
C TRP A 82 -8.97 -4.13 10.54
N PHE A 83 -10.29 -4.30 10.39
CA PHE A 83 -11.20 -3.20 10.06
C PHE A 83 -11.24 -2.16 11.16
N PHE A 84 -11.30 -2.56 12.43
CA PHE A 84 -11.26 -1.61 13.55
C PHE A 84 -9.96 -0.80 13.55
N LEU A 85 -8.82 -1.43 13.33
CA LEU A 85 -7.54 -0.71 13.24
C LEU A 85 -7.49 0.27 12.07
N GLY A 86 -7.95 -0.15 10.89
CA GLY A 86 -8.04 0.71 9.72
C GLY A 86 -8.98 1.90 9.95
N ILE A 87 -10.19 1.66 10.48
CA ILE A 87 -11.17 2.71 10.78
C ILE A 87 -10.63 3.70 11.82
N ILE A 88 -9.98 3.22 12.89
CA ILE A 88 -9.34 4.10 13.88
C ILE A 88 -8.28 4.99 13.21
N ALA A 89 -7.44 4.43 12.34
CA ALA A 89 -6.44 5.21 11.62
C ALA A 89 -7.07 6.22 10.65
N LEU A 90 -8.15 5.87 9.95
CA LEU A 90 -8.89 6.82 9.13
C LEU A 90 -9.52 7.94 9.98
N ILE A 91 -10.08 7.61 11.15
CA ILE A 91 -10.61 8.63 12.08
C ILE A 91 -9.49 9.58 12.51
N ILE A 92 -8.31 9.07 12.87
CA ILE A 92 -7.14 9.90 13.21
C ILE A 92 -6.76 10.80 12.03
N MET A 93 -6.70 10.25 10.82
CA MET A 93 -6.37 11.00 9.62
C MET A 93 -7.38 12.12 9.35
N TYR A 94 -8.66 11.79 9.17
CA TYR A 94 -9.70 12.78 8.86
C TYR A 94 -9.88 13.81 9.97
N SER A 95 -9.96 13.38 11.24
CA SER A 95 -10.06 14.33 12.37
C SER A 95 -8.83 15.22 12.50
N GLY A 96 -7.63 14.67 12.27
CA GLY A 96 -6.39 15.44 12.24
C GLY A 96 -6.44 16.54 11.19
N PHE A 97 -6.89 16.24 9.98
CA PHE A 97 -7.10 17.25 8.95
C PHE A 97 -8.17 18.28 9.33
N PHE A 98 -9.31 17.87 9.87
CA PHE A 98 -10.35 18.81 10.31
C PHE A 98 -9.92 19.76 11.44
N ILE A 99 -9.07 19.28 12.36
CA ILE A 99 -8.61 20.06 13.51
C ILE A 99 -7.46 20.99 13.12
N ILE A 100 -6.52 20.49 12.31
CA ILE A 100 -5.28 21.22 11.97
C ILE A 100 -5.50 22.16 10.78
N THR A 101 -6.51 21.89 9.95
CA THR A 101 -6.77 22.67 8.73
C THR A 101 -8.21 23.15 8.71
N ASN A 102 -8.42 24.37 8.18
CA ASN A 102 -9.76 24.94 8.01
C ASN A 102 -10.23 24.76 6.56
N GLY A 103 -10.57 23.53 6.21
CA GLY A 103 -11.10 23.16 4.90
C GLY A 103 -12.63 23.13 4.85
N VAL A 104 -13.14 22.92 3.64
CA VAL A 104 -14.58 22.76 3.37
C VAL A 104 -14.82 21.56 2.47
N TRP A 105 -15.86 20.80 2.75
CA TRP A 105 -16.31 19.74 1.86
C TRP A 105 -16.96 20.31 0.61
N ARG A 106 -16.56 19.79 -0.55
CA ARG A 106 -17.13 20.12 -1.85
C ARG A 106 -17.55 18.84 -2.54
N SER A 107 -18.75 18.83 -3.10
CA SER A 107 -19.20 17.76 -3.98
C SER A 107 -18.57 17.90 -5.36
N CYS A 108 -18.13 16.80 -5.94
CA CYS A 108 -17.58 16.78 -7.29
C CYS A 108 -18.66 16.44 -8.31
N ASN A 109 -18.53 16.99 -9.52
CA ASN A 109 -19.48 16.73 -10.59
C ASN A 109 -19.11 15.44 -11.33
N ILE A 110 -19.51 14.29 -10.77
CA ILE A 110 -19.31 12.96 -11.36
C ILE A 110 -20.57 12.55 -12.11
N SER A 111 -20.43 12.26 -13.40
CA SER A 111 -21.55 11.92 -14.30
C SER A 111 -22.31 10.64 -13.90
N ASN A 112 -21.59 9.63 -13.41
CA ASN A 112 -22.17 8.35 -12.99
C ASN A 112 -21.51 7.86 -11.69
N ILE A 113 -22.05 8.30 -10.55
CA ILE A 113 -21.53 7.98 -9.21
C ILE A 113 -21.44 6.45 -8.96
N PRO A 114 -22.47 5.63 -9.26
CA PRO A 114 -22.36 4.18 -9.08
C PRO A 114 -21.21 3.52 -9.84
N ILE A 115 -20.99 3.89 -11.10
CA ILE A 115 -19.87 3.37 -11.90
C ILE A 115 -18.56 3.83 -11.28
N PHE A 116 -18.42 5.12 -10.97
CA PHE A 116 -17.21 5.68 -10.38
C PHE A 116 -16.83 4.98 -9.06
N ILE A 117 -17.80 4.78 -8.15
CA ILE A 117 -17.59 4.05 -6.90
C ILE A 117 -17.13 2.61 -7.18
N THR A 118 -17.74 1.95 -8.16
CA THR A 118 -17.39 0.57 -8.53
C THR A 118 -15.95 0.49 -9.05
N VAL A 119 -15.55 1.43 -9.91
CA VAL A 119 -14.18 1.52 -10.45
C VAL A 119 -13.18 1.67 -9.31
N ILE A 120 -13.39 2.64 -8.41
CA ILE A 120 -12.48 2.89 -7.27
C ILE A 120 -12.41 1.67 -6.36
N ILE A 121 -13.52 1.03 -6.01
CA ILE A 121 -13.50 -0.17 -5.15
C ILE A 121 -12.68 -1.30 -5.81
N ILE A 122 -12.90 -1.55 -7.10
CA ILE A 122 -12.18 -2.63 -7.81
C ILE A 122 -10.70 -2.31 -7.91
N THR A 123 -10.34 -1.07 -8.25
CA THR A 123 -8.94 -0.68 -8.46
C THR A 123 -8.19 -0.63 -7.13
N SER A 124 -8.76 -0.01 -6.08
CA SER A 124 -8.22 -0.02 -4.71
C SER A 124 -8.00 -1.45 -4.21
N LEU A 125 -8.99 -2.33 -4.37
CA LEU A 125 -8.84 -3.72 -3.91
C LEU A 125 -7.77 -4.48 -4.70
N SER A 126 -7.75 -4.30 -6.02
CA SER A 126 -6.78 -4.97 -6.90
C SER A 126 -5.35 -4.51 -6.62
N THR A 127 -5.13 -3.20 -6.48
CA THR A 127 -3.84 -2.61 -6.11
C THR A 127 -3.38 -3.10 -4.75
N SER A 128 -4.22 -2.95 -3.73
CA SER A 128 -3.91 -3.42 -2.37
C SER A 128 -3.53 -4.91 -2.33
N ILE A 129 -4.24 -5.78 -3.06
CA ILE A 129 -3.87 -7.21 -3.12
C ILE A 129 -2.55 -7.40 -3.87
N ALA A 130 -2.38 -6.80 -5.05
CA ALA A 130 -1.20 -6.99 -5.88
C ALA A 130 0.08 -6.52 -5.18
N GLU A 131 0.04 -5.34 -4.57
CA GLU A 131 1.18 -4.76 -3.85
C GLU A 131 1.53 -5.58 -2.61
N GLU A 132 0.55 -5.97 -1.80
CA GLU A 132 0.81 -6.75 -0.59
C GLU A 132 1.29 -8.19 -0.89
N LEU A 133 0.78 -8.81 -1.96
CA LEU A 133 1.31 -10.08 -2.47
C LEU A 133 2.80 -9.98 -2.82
N PHE A 134 3.19 -8.91 -3.51
CA PHE A 134 4.55 -8.73 -3.98
C PHE A 134 5.50 -8.28 -2.86
N PHE A 135 5.16 -7.23 -2.11
CA PHE A 135 6.06 -6.66 -1.10
C PHE A 135 6.06 -7.45 0.21
N ARG A 136 4.89 -7.82 0.74
CA ARG A 136 4.75 -8.41 2.09
C ARG A 136 4.74 -9.94 2.04
N GLY A 137 4.22 -10.49 0.94
CA GLY A 137 4.40 -11.88 0.56
C GLY A 137 5.82 -12.15 0.09
N LEU A 138 6.08 -11.92 -1.20
CA LEU A 138 7.30 -12.34 -1.88
C LEU A 138 8.58 -11.69 -1.33
N LEU A 139 8.72 -10.35 -1.39
CA LEU A 139 9.99 -9.69 -1.06
C LEU A 139 10.35 -9.81 0.41
N LEU A 140 9.44 -9.44 1.32
CA LEU A 140 9.67 -9.55 2.76
C LEU A 140 10.02 -10.99 3.15
N GLY A 141 9.22 -11.98 2.72
CA GLY A 141 9.46 -13.39 3.04
C GLY A 141 10.75 -13.93 2.42
N TYR A 142 11.12 -13.48 1.22
CA TYR A 142 12.36 -13.89 0.56
C TYR A 142 13.59 -13.39 1.32
N ILE A 143 13.59 -12.10 1.67
CA ILE A 143 14.70 -11.46 2.38
C ILE A 143 14.80 -12.03 3.81
N GLU A 144 13.67 -12.22 4.50
CA GLU A 144 13.62 -12.84 5.82
C GLU A 144 14.34 -14.18 5.86
N ARG A 145 14.05 -15.04 4.87
CA ARG A 145 14.62 -16.40 4.79
C ARG A 145 16.10 -16.42 4.43
N ARG A 146 16.63 -15.34 3.86
CA ARG A 146 18.03 -15.24 3.45
C ARG A 146 18.89 -14.45 4.43
N ILE A 147 18.28 -13.58 5.22
CA ILE A 147 18.95 -12.67 6.15
C ILE A 147 18.30 -12.78 7.53
N ASN A 148 17.22 -12.04 7.78
CA ASN A 148 16.35 -12.13 8.95
C ASN A 148 15.11 -11.24 8.76
N ILE A 149 14.15 -11.36 9.67
CA ILE A 149 12.88 -10.63 9.60
C ILE A 149 13.04 -9.10 9.66
N TYR A 150 14.01 -8.59 10.42
CA TYR A 150 14.25 -7.15 10.54
C TYR A 150 14.66 -6.53 9.21
N TRP A 151 15.62 -7.14 8.52
CA TRP A 151 16.03 -6.72 7.18
C TRP A 151 14.93 -6.96 6.14
N GLY A 152 14.15 -8.04 6.28
CA GLY A 152 12.98 -8.28 5.44
C GLY A 152 11.97 -7.14 5.52
N LEU A 153 11.66 -6.68 6.73
CA LEU A 153 10.76 -5.55 6.97
C LEU A 153 11.31 -4.23 6.42
N ILE A 154 12.56 -3.89 6.77
CA ILE A 154 13.17 -2.61 6.37
C ILE A 154 13.35 -2.54 4.85
N ILE A 155 13.93 -3.57 4.24
CA ILE A 155 14.25 -3.54 2.81
C ILE A 155 12.99 -3.60 1.96
N SER A 156 12.01 -4.44 2.30
CA SER A 156 10.74 -4.48 1.54
C SER A 156 9.99 -3.15 1.61
N SER A 157 10.00 -2.47 2.77
CA SER A 157 9.38 -1.15 2.94
C SER A 157 10.14 -0.05 2.20
N ALA A 158 11.47 -0.12 2.16
CA ALA A 158 12.29 0.81 1.38
C ALA A 158 12.06 0.64 -0.12
N LEU A 159 12.01 -0.59 -0.62
CA LEU A 159 11.70 -0.86 -2.03
C LEU A 159 10.27 -0.43 -2.39
N PHE A 160 9.31 -0.62 -1.48
CA PHE A 160 7.95 -0.10 -1.62
C PHE A 160 7.94 1.42 -1.78
N SER A 161 8.70 2.13 -0.95
CA SER A 161 8.86 3.58 -1.05
C SER A 161 9.53 4.02 -2.36
N VAL A 162 10.58 3.32 -2.81
CA VAL A 162 11.30 3.66 -4.05
C VAL A 162 10.40 3.63 -5.27
N VAL A 163 9.56 2.60 -5.43
CA VAL A 163 8.68 2.50 -6.61
C VAL A 163 7.65 3.64 -6.69
N HIS A 164 7.25 4.20 -5.55
CA HIS A 164 6.30 5.32 -5.52
C HIS A 164 6.92 6.63 -6.00
N ILE A 165 8.24 6.77 -5.89
CA ILE A 165 8.97 7.95 -6.38
C ILE A 165 9.22 7.84 -7.90
N MET A 166 9.30 6.62 -8.43
CA MET A 166 9.48 6.37 -9.87
C MET A 166 8.26 6.75 -10.71
N ASN A 167 7.10 6.96 -10.07
CA ASN A 167 5.83 7.22 -10.74
C ASN A 167 5.61 8.70 -11.11
N GLY A 168 6.55 9.60 -10.81
CA GLY A 168 6.40 11.02 -11.09
C GLY A 168 7.70 11.79 -11.18
N ASN A 169 7.62 13.02 -11.70
CA ASN A 169 8.73 13.95 -11.73
C ASN A 169 8.67 14.86 -10.49
N PHE A 170 9.25 14.40 -9.38
CA PHE A 170 9.20 15.08 -8.10
C PHE A 170 10.48 15.87 -7.83
N ASP A 171 10.35 17.05 -7.20
CA ASP A 171 11.51 17.75 -6.63
C ASP A 171 12.07 17.03 -5.40
N LEU A 172 13.26 17.43 -4.96
CA LEU A 172 13.95 16.77 -3.83
C LEU A 172 13.12 16.76 -2.53
N GLN A 173 12.36 17.83 -2.27
CA GLN A 173 11.55 17.94 -1.05
C GLN A 173 10.38 16.95 -1.07
N ASN A 174 9.73 16.81 -2.22
CA ASN A 174 8.69 15.81 -2.45
C ASN A 174 9.25 14.39 -2.39
N ILE A 175 10.41 14.13 -3.00
CA ILE A 175 11.09 12.83 -2.91
C ILE A 175 11.32 12.43 -1.45
N ILE A 176 11.83 13.33 -0.62
CA ILE A 176 12.08 13.06 0.81
C ILE A 176 10.76 12.75 1.53
N GLN A 177 9.71 13.55 1.29
CA GLN A 177 8.44 13.38 1.99
C GLN A 177 7.71 12.10 1.57
N ILE A 178 7.63 11.80 0.27
CA ILE A 178 7.10 10.54 -0.26
C ILE A 178 7.91 9.37 0.29
N SER A 179 9.24 9.51 0.31
CA SER A 179 10.13 8.45 0.82
C SER A 179 9.75 8.07 2.25
N ILE A 180 9.68 9.06 3.14
CA ILE A 180 9.38 8.86 4.55
C ILE A 180 7.95 8.33 4.73
N GLY A 181 6.97 8.95 4.08
CA GLY A 181 5.56 8.58 4.24
C GLY A 181 5.27 7.15 3.81
N ILE A 182 5.68 6.80 2.59
CA ILE A 182 5.46 5.46 2.03
C ILE A 182 6.32 4.41 2.74
N PHE A 183 7.53 4.76 3.18
CA PHE A 183 8.35 3.85 3.99
C PHE A 183 7.66 3.50 5.31
N ILE A 184 7.10 4.48 6.02
CA ILE A 184 6.39 4.26 7.29
C ILE A 184 5.11 3.46 7.06
N ALA A 185 4.31 3.78 6.04
CA ALA A 185 3.16 2.96 5.65
C ALA A 185 3.60 1.52 5.38
N GLY A 186 4.72 1.35 4.68
CA GLY A 186 5.26 0.05 4.37
C GLY A 186 5.73 -0.76 5.58
N LEU A 187 6.35 -0.11 6.57
CA LEU A 187 6.70 -0.71 7.85
C LEU A 187 5.44 -1.15 8.59
N CYS A 188 4.39 -0.31 8.61
CA CYS A 188 3.10 -0.63 9.23
C CYS A 188 2.48 -1.90 8.61
N TYR A 189 2.37 -1.94 7.27
CA TYR A 189 1.84 -3.11 6.55
C TYR A 189 2.68 -4.38 6.76
N GLY A 190 4.01 -4.24 6.79
CA GLY A 190 4.91 -5.34 7.11
C GLY A 190 4.70 -5.88 8.54
N LEU A 191 4.60 -5.00 9.54
CA LEU A 191 4.36 -5.37 10.94
C LEU A 191 3.02 -6.10 11.11
N LEU A 192 1.95 -5.61 10.48
CA LEU A 192 0.65 -6.27 10.45
C LEU A 192 0.76 -7.69 9.91
N THR A 193 1.41 -7.84 8.75
CA THR A 193 1.63 -9.14 8.09
C THR A 193 2.43 -10.09 8.98
N ILE A 194 3.51 -9.61 9.61
CA ILE A 194 4.36 -10.41 10.50
C ILE A 194 3.58 -10.87 11.73
N TYR A 195 2.86 -9.95 12.38
CA TYR A 195 2.13 -10.22 13.61
C TYR A 195 0.96 -11.19 13.40
N TYR A 196 0.12 -10.94 12.39
CA TYR A 196 -1.04 -11.79 12.10
C TYR A 196 -0.69 -13.03 11.27
N LYS A 197 0.55 -13.14 10.77
CA LYS A 197 1.04 -14.22 9.90
C LYS A 197 0.21 -14.38 8.62
N THR A 198 -0.29 -13.26 8.08
CA THR A 198 -1.07 -13.23 6.85
C THR A 198 -1.03 -11.87 6.18
N ILE A 199 -0.89 -11.83 4.85
CA ILE A 199 -0.99 -10.60 4.06
C ILE A 199 -2.40 -9.99 4.08
N TRP A 200 -3.44 -10.76 4.40
CA TRP A 200 -4.82 -10.23 4.42
C TRP A 200 -5.02 -9.12 5.47
N SER A 201 -4.19 -9.11 6.53
CA SER A 201 -4.20 -8.04 7.52
C SER A 201 -3.73 -6.70 6.96
N SER A 202 -2.69 -6.69 6.12
CA SER A 202 -2.23 -5.48 5.46
C SER A 202 -3.11 -5.11 4.29
N ILE A 203 -3.59 -6.07 3.49
CA ILE A 203 -4.52 -5.84 2.37
C ILE A 203 -5.76 -5.07 2.84
N VAL A 204 -6.37 -5.47 3.96
CA VAL A 204 -7.57 -4.79 4.48
C VAL A 204 -7.29 -3.33 4.83
N ILE A 205 -6.19 -3.06 5.53
CA ILE A 205 -5.87 -1.70 5.97
C ILE A 205 -5.42 -0.85 4.78
N HIS A 206 -4.61 -1.40 3.87
CA HIS A 206 -4.21 -0.76 2.63
C HIS A 206 -5.43 -0.38 1.80
N PHE A 207 -6.36 -1.32 1.60
CA PHE A 207 -7.61 -1.06 0.87
C PHE A 207 -8.42 0.06 1.51
N LEU A 208 -8.51 0.09 2.84
CA LEU A 208 -9.23 1.15 3.55
C LEU A 208 -8.61 2.54 3.35
N PHE A 209 -7.29 2.64 3.20
CA PHE A 209 -6.63 3.88 2.80
C PHE A 209 -6.83 4.18 1.32
N ASP A 210 -6.75 3.19 0.42
CA ASP A 210 -6.94 3.44 -1.01
C ASP A 210 -8.34 3.94 -1.34
N ILE A 211 -9.39 3.43 -0.67
CA ILE A 211 -10.76 3.90 -0.90
C ILE A 211 -11.02 5.32 -0.38
N THR A 212 -10.09 5.94 0.36
CA THR A 212 -10.21 7.36 0.71
C THR A 212 -10.20 8.25 -0.52
N GLN A 213 -9.76 7.74 -1.68
CA GLN A 213 -9.92 8.40 -2.97
C GLN A 213 -11.38 8.73 -3.31
N LEU A 214 -12.37 8.06 -2.71
CA LEU A 214 -13.78 8.45 -2.83
C LEU A 214 -14.11 9.76 -2.09
N PHE A 215 -13.41 10.03 -0.98
CA PHE A 215 -13.60 11.16 -0.07
C PHE A 215 -12.25 11.83 0.19
N ASP A 216 -11.68 12.43 -0.85
CA ASP A 216 -10.29 12.86 -0.86
C ASP A 216 -10.06 14.12 0.00
N ILE A 217 -8.84 14.25 0.51
CA ILE A 217 -8.36 15.40 1.26
C ILE A 217 -7.32 16.10 0.41
N THR A 218 -7.63 17.30 -0.10
CA THR A 218 -6.82 17.97 -1.11
C THR A 218 -6.67 19.47 -0.86
N THR A 219 -5.58 20.06 -1.36
CA THR A 219 -5.36 21.51 -1.34
C THR A 219 -6.06 22.25 -2.48
N LYS A 220 -6.51 21.52 -3.51
CA LYS A 220 -7.18 22.09 -4.68
C LYS A 220 -8.16 21.09 -5.25
N GLN A 221 -9.36 21.59 -5.54
CA GLN A 221 -10.41 20.78 -6.14
C GLN A 221 -9.97 20.20 -7.49
N SER A 222 -10.10 18.89 -7.67
CA SER A 222 -9.69 18.15 -8.88
C SER A 222 -10.87 17.46 -9.59
N ASN A 223 -12.02 17.31 -8.92
CA ASN A 223 -13.17 16.54 -9.40
C ASN A 223 -12.83 15.07 -9.70
N GLN A 224 -11.92 14.48 -8.91
CA GLN A 224 -11.46 13.08 -9.07
C GLN A 224 -11.92 12.17 -7.92
N SER A 225 -12.95 12.61 -7.18
CA SER A 225 -13.55 11.93 -6.05
C SER A 225 -15.06 12.17 -6.03
N VAL A 226 -15.81 11.52 -5.13
CA VAL A 226 -17.24 11.84 -4.93
C VAL A 226 -17.38 13.13 -4.14
N MET A 227 -16.57 13.29 -3.09
CA MET A 227 -16.44 14.53 -2.33
C MET A 227 -14.97 14.80 -2.05
N GLU A 228 -14.63 16.07 -1.96
CA GLU A 228 -13.28 16.55 -1.66
C GLU A 228 -13.33 17.49 -0.45
N TYR A 229 -12.54 17.20 0.58
CA TYR A 229 -12.26 18.14 1.66
C TYR A 229 -11.14 19.07 1.19
N VAL A 230 -11.52 20.28 0.79
CA VAL A 230 -10.60 21.25 0.19
C VAL A 230 -10.15 22.25 1.25
N TYR A 231 -8.86 22.27 1.54
CA TYR A 231 -8.24 23.20 2.49
C TYR A 231 -7.11 23.98 1.84
N SER A 232 -6.64 25.04 2.50
CA SER A 232 -5.45 25.78 2.07
C SER A 232 -4.40 25.75 3.17
N ASN A 233 -3.19 25.33 2.82
CA ASN A 233 -2.05 25.33 3.72
C ASN A 233 -0.76 25.43 2.88
N SER A 234 0.20 26.24 3.31
CA SER A 234 1.50 26.38 2.65
C SER A 234 2.52 25.34 3.11
N ASN A 235 2.29 24.66 4.24
CA ASN A 235 3.23 23.71 4.80
C ASN A 235 3.13 22.35 4.12
N GLN A 236 4.16 21.97 3.37
CA GLN A 236 4.25 20.69 2.67
C GLN A 236 4.09 19.48 3.60
N LEU A 237 4.56 19.56 4.84
CA LEU A 237 4.41 18.46 5.81
C LEU A 237 2.93 18.14 6.09
N ILE A 238 2.06 19.16 6.06
CA ILE A 238 0.62 19.00 6.24
C ILE A 238 -0.04 18.59 4.92
N THR A 239 0.37 19.20 3.81
CA THR A 239 -0.28 18.95 2.51
C THR A 239 0.10 17.63 1.86
N GLY A 240 1.29 17.11 2.17
CA GLY A 240 1.89 16.01 1.44
C GLY A 240 2.51 16.41 0.10
N GLY A 241 2.55 17.72 -0.20
CA GLY A 241 3.14 18.23 -1.43
C GLY A 241 2.45 17.73 -2.70
N GLN A 242 3.23 17.40 -3.71
CA GLN A 242 2.79 16.92 -5.03
C GLN A 242 2.12 15.54 -4.97
N TYR A 243 2.42 14.74 -3.96
CA TYR A 243 1.83 13.42 -3.77
C TYR A 243 0.48 13.47 -3.04
N GLY A 244 0.23 14.55 -2.29
CA GLY A 244 -1.04 14.79 -1.60
C GLY A 244 -1.11 14.21 -0.19
N SER A 245 -2.29 14.35 0.41
CA SER A 245 -2.53 14.16 1.84
C SER A 245 -2.13 12.78 2.39
N THR A 246 -2.04 11.77 1.54
CA THR A 246 -1.65 10.39 1.88
C THR A 246 -0.23 10.25 2.43
N VAL A 247 0.69 11.18 2.10
CA VAL A 247 2.06 11.24 2.67
C VAL A 247 2.27 12.44 3.61
N SER A 248 1.17 13.06 4.07
CA SER A 248 1.23 14.09 5.10
C SER A 248 1.68 13.52 6.44
N ILE A 249 2.18 14.39 7.31
CA ILE A 249 2.50 14.04 8.69
C ILE A 249 1.27 13.54 9.47
N ILE A 250 0.07 14.01 9.11
CA ILE A 250 -1.20 13.60 9.71
C ILE A 250 -1.49 12.14 9.36
N THR A 251 -1.38 11.77 8.08
CA THR A 251 -1.56 10.39 7.62
C THR A 251 -0.46 9.48 8.15
N ILE A 252 0.79 9.93 8.15
CA ILE A 252 1.93 9.23 8.74
C ILE A 252 1.68 8.92 10.22
N SER A 253 1.12 9.85 10.98
CA SER A 253 0.79 9.63 12.40
C SER A 253 -0.18 8.46 12.59
N SER A 254 -1.13 8.30 11.67
CA SER A 254 -2.11 7.20 11.70
C SER A 254 -1.44 5.84 11.52
N PHE A 255 -0.48 5.74 10.59
CA PHE A 255 0.34 4.53 10.42
C PHE A 255 1.26 4.26 11.62
N ILE A 256 1.85 5.30 12.22
CA ILE A 256 2.69 5.17 13.42
C ILE A 256 1.86 4.61 14.58
N VAL A 257 0.64 5.10 14.80
CA VAL A 257 -0.24 4.60 15.87
C VAL A 257 -0.55 3.12 15.69
N ILE A 258 -0.90 2.67 14.47
CA ILE A 258 -1.08 1.24 14.20
C ILE A 258 0.21 0.46 14.47
N ALA A 259 1.34 0.92 13.94
CA ALA A 259 2.62 0.24 14.08
C ALA A 259 3.02 0.08 15.56
N LEU A 260 2.88 1.14 16.37
CA LEU A 260 3.15 1.10 17.81
C LEU A 260 2.22 0.15 18.54
N TYR A 261 0.93 0.13 18.21
CA TYR A 261 -0.02 -0.82 18.78
C TYR A 261 0.37 -2.27 18.47
N ILE A 262 0.76 -2.57 17.23
CA ILE A 262 1.21 -3.92 16.84
C ILE A 262 2.50 -4.30 17.56
N ILE A 263 3.49 -3.39 17.65
CA ILE A 263 4.73 -3.61 18.40
C ILE A 263 4.42 -3.89 19.88
N TYR A 264 3.50 -3.15 20.49
CA TYR A 264 3.04 -3.40 21.85
C TYR A 264 2.45 -4.82 22.00
N LYS A 265 1.58 -5.25 21.09
CA LYS A 265 1.03 -6.62 21.10
C LYS A 265 2.12 -7.68 20.94
N MET A 266 3.08 -7.47 20.04
CA MET A 266 4.24 -8.37 19.86
C MET A 266 5.03 -8.53 21.15
N ASN A 267 5.36 -7.43 21.81
CA ASN A 267 6.11 -7.43 23.07
C ASN A 267 5.33 -8.12 24.21
N LYS A 268 4.01 -7.90 24.27
CA LYS A 268 3.15 -8.57 25.27
C LYS A 268 3.14 -10.08 25.06
N LEU A 269 2.97 -10.55 23.83
CA LEU A 269 3.00 -11.98 23.51
C LEU A 269 4.35 -12.61 23.86
N TYR A 270 5.46 -11.94 23.53
CA TYR A 270 6.81 -12.42 23.86
C TYR A 270 6.98 -12.64 25.36
N LYS A 271 6.58 -11.66 26.19
CA LYS A 271 6.64 -11.77 27.66
C LYS A 271 5.80 -12.92 28.22
N THR A 272 4.61 -13.14 27.69
CA THR A 272 3.77 -14.27 28.13
C THR A 272 4.40 -15.62 27.81
N THR A 273 5.05 -15.75 26.64
CA THR A 273 5.70 -17.01 26.25
C THR A 273 6.99 -17.30 27.02
N THR A 274 7.72 -16.29 27.49
CA THR A 274 8.94 -16.47 28.28
C THR A 274 8.66 -16.71 29.76
N HIS A 275 7.54 -16.22 30.30
CA HIS A 275 7.17 -16.47 31.70
C HIS A 275 6.53 -17.85 31.92
N ASN A 276 6.02 -18.48 30.86
CA ASN A 276 5.42 -19.83 30.88
C ASN A 276 6.41 -20.95 30.45
N ARG A 277 7.71 -20.66 30.40
CA ARG A 277 8.80 -21.62 30.15
C ARG A 277 9.73 -21.64 31.36
#